data_AF-A8YPN2-F1
#
_entry.id   AF-A8YPN2-F1
#
_cell.length_a   1.000
_cell.length_b   1.000
_cell.length_c   1.000
_cell.angle_alpha   90.00
_cell.angle_beta   90.00
_cell.angle_gamma   90.00
#
_symmetry.space_group_name_H-M   'P 1'
#
loop_
_entity.id
_entity.type
_entity.pdbx_description
1 polymer ?
#
loop_
_entity_poly.entity_id
_entity_poly.type
_entity_poly.pdbx_seq_one_letter_code
_entity_poly.pdbx_strand_id
1 'polypeptide(L)'
;RMCVDYTSLNSACPKDCYPLPKIDQLVDATAGHARLSFMGAYSGYNQIRMAPGDREHTTFLTNQGVYFYKVMSFGLKNAGATYRRTVNKMFAHQIGRNMEVYVDDMIVKS
;
A
#
# COMPACT_ATOMS: atom_id res chain seq x y z
N ARG A 1 -10.14 14.34 -8.77
CA ARG A 1 -9.71 13.01 -8.30
C ARG A 1 -10.94 12.36 -7.66
N MET A 2 -11.31 11.15 -8.06
CA MET A 2 -12.44 10.46 -7.44
C MET A 2 -12.07 10.04 -6.02
N CYS A 3 -12.92 10.33 -5.04
CA CYS A 3 -12.76 9.89 -3.66
C CYS A 3 -14.06 9.22 -3.24
N VAL A 4 -13.98 7.98 -2.77
CA VAL A 4 -15.12 7.26 -2.21
C VAL A 4 -15.00 7.32 -0.71
N ASP A 5 -16.08 7.72 -0.03
CA ASP A 5 -16.12 7.74 1.41
C ASP A 5 -16.30 6.31 1.95
N TYR A 6 -15.21 5.76 2.49
CA TYR A 6 -15.19 4.44 3.12
C TYR A 6 -15.27 4.53 4.65
N THR A 7 -15.68 5.64 5.26
CA THR A 7 -15.66 5.82 6.72
C THR A 7 -16.39 4.71 7.47
N SER A 8 -17.62 4.38 7.06
CA SER A 8 -18.40 3.31 7.69
C SER A 8 -17.80 1.93 7.44
N LEU A 9 -17.37 1.66 6.20
CA LEU A 9 -16.71 0.40 5.83
C LEU A 9 -15.43 0.18 6.65
N ASN A 10 -14.59 1.21 6.76
CA ASN A 10 -13.36 1.20 7.52
C ASN A 10 -13.60 1.02 9.02
N SER A 11 -14.72 1.54 9.54
CA SER A 11 -15.08 1.39 10.95
C SER A 11 -15.48 -0.06 11.27
N ALA A 12 -16.22 -0.71 10.36
CA ALA A 12 -16.60 -2.12 10.49
C ALA A 12 -15.44 -3.10 10.22
N CYS A 13 -14.45 -2.70 9.43
CA CYS A 13 -13.35 -3.58 9.04
C CYS A 13 -12.30 -3.72 10.17
N PRO A 14 -11.90 -4.96 10.53
CA PRO A 14 -10.78 -5.19 11.43
C PRO A 14 -9.49 -4.62 10.84
N LYS A 15 -8.67 -4.00 11.69
CA LYS A 15 -7.41 -3.38 11.26
C LYS A 15 -6.32 -4.44 11.08
N ASP A 16 -5.69 -4.46 9.91
CA ASP A 16 -4.47 -5.24 9.68
C ASP A 16 -3.26 -4.46 10.20
N CYS A 17 -2.73 -4.87 11.36
CA CYS A 17 -1.58 -4.25 12.00
C CYS A 17 -0.25 -4.78 11.45
N TYR A 18 -0.08 -4.80 10.12
CA TYR A 18 1.15 -5.26 9.49
C TYR A 18 2.36 -4.40 9.94
N PRO A 19 3.46 -5.01 10.43
CA PRO A 19 4.43 -4.32 11.29
C PRO A 19 5.27 -3.32 10.51
N LEU A 20 5.19 -2.03 10.80
CA LEU A 20 5.96 -0.97 10.12
C LEU A 20 7.45 -1.00 10.50
N PRO A 21 8.38 -0.66 9.58
CA PRO A 21 9.79 -0.57 9.93
C PRO A 21 9.99 0.65 10.83
N LYS A 22 10.97 0.59 11.74
CA LYS A 22 11.36 1.76 12.52
C LYS A 22 12.09 2.74 11.60
N ILE A 23 11.79 4.02 11.74
CA ILE A 23 12.40 5.08 10.92
C ILE A 23 13.93 5.10 11.16
N ASP A 24 14.37 4.94 12.40
CA ASP A 24 15.81 4.93 12.74
C ASP A 24 16.54 3.80 11.99
N GLN A 25 15.94 2.61 11.91
CA GLN A 25 16.52 1.49 11.16
C GLN A 25 16.63 1.79 9.66
N LEU A 26 15.68 2.54 9.11
CA LEU A 26 15.70 2.95 7.70
C LEU A 26 16.82 3.95 7.42
N VAL A 27 17.02 4.90 8.33
CA VAL A 27 18.09 5.91 8.25
C VAL A 27 19.45 5.23 8.36
N ASP A 28 19.63 4.38 9.37
CA ASP A 28 20.88 3.62 9.56
C ASP A 28 21.18 2.73 8.36
N ALA A 29 20.16 2.08 7.80
CA ALA A 29 20.31 1.22 6.63
C ALA A 29 20.65 1.97 5.34
N THR A 30 20.35 3.27 5.26
CA THR A 30 20.63 4.11 4.07
C THR A 30 21.90 4.94 4.22
N ALA A 31 22.42 5.09 5.44
CA ALA A 31 23.69 5.76 5.71
C ALA A 31 24.87 5.07 5.01
N GLY A 32 25.79 5.87 4.48
CA GLY A 32 27.02 5.38 3.83
C GLY A 32 26.87 4.94 2.37
N HIS A 33 25.66 4.93 1.80
CA HIS A 33 25.47 4.72 0.37
C HIS A 33 25.71 6.00 -0.43
N ALA A 34 26.31 5.87 -1.61
CA ALA A 34 26.66 7.01 -2.46
C ALA A 34 25.43 7.57 -3.19
N ARG A 35 24.40 6.74 -3.43
CA ARG A 35 23.17 7.14 -4.11
C ARG A 35 21.94 6.53 -3.46
N LEU A 36 20.89 7.34 -3.38
CA LEU A 36 19.55 6.94 -2.95
C LEU A 36 18.54 7.30 -4.05
N SER A 37 17.65 6.37 -4.38
CA SER A 37 16.54 6.58 -5.33
C SER A 37 15.22 6.29 -4.64
N PHE A 38 14.29 7.24 -4.70
CA PHE A 38 12.98 7.14 -4.07
C PHE A 38 11.92 6.82 -5.12
N MET A 39 11.13 5.77 -4.87
CA MET A 39 10.05 5.33 -5.74
C MET A 39 8.74 5.30 -4.95
N GLY A 40 7.80 6.18 -5.30
CA GLY A 40 6.50 6.28 -4.63
C GLY A 40 5.39 5.46 -5.31
N ALA A 41 4.44 4.98 -4.52
CA ALA A 41 3.33 4.15 -4.99
C ALA A 41 2.08 4.94 -5.45
N TYR A 42 2.24 6.05 -6.19
CA TYR A 42 1.11 6.90 -6.61
C TYR A 42 -0.06 6.13 -7.27
N SER A 43 0.21 5.00 -7.91
CA SER A 43 -0.78 4.05 -8.45
C SER A 43 -0.63 2.62 -7.91
N GLY A 44 0.21 2.41 -6.90
CA GLY A 44 0.58 1.07 -6.44
C GLY A 44 -0.61 0.25 -5.91
N TYR A 45 -1.57 0.90 -5.24
CA TYR A 45 -2.78 0.22 -4.78
C TYR A 45 -3.62 -0.32 -5.93
N ASN A 46 -3.79 0.47 -6.99
CA ASN A 46 -4.58 0.09 -8.16
C ASN A 46 -3.97 -1.08 -8.96
N GLN A 47 -2.74 -1.50 -8.65
CA GLN A 47 -2.11 -2.68 -9.25
C GLN A 47 -2.46 -3.98 -8.50
N ILE A 48 -2.98 -3.87 -7.27
CA ILE A 48 -3.35 -5.01 -6.44
C ILE A 48 -4.82 -5.33 -6.67
N ARG A 49 -5.11 -6.57 -7.06
CA ARG A 49 -6.49 -7.02 -7.28
C ARG A 49 -7.22 -7.16 -5.95
N MET A 50 -8.47 -6.70 -5.91
CA MET A 50 -9.37 -6.98 -4.80
C MET A 50 -9.72 -8.46 -4.78
N ALA A 51 -9.76 -9.04 -3.58
CA ALA A 51 -10.30 -10.38 -3.36
C ALA A 51 -11.75 -10.42 -3.86
N PRO A 52 -12.17 -11.47 -4.60
CA PRO A 52 -13.50 -11.50 -5.23
C PRO A 52 -14.67 -11.22 -4.27
N GLY A 53 -14.61 -11.76 -3.04
CA GLY A 53 -15.65 -11.55 -2.02
C GLY A 53 -15.68 -10.12 -1.44
N ASP A 54 -14.55 -9.42 -1.43
CA ASP A 54 -14.45 -8.08 -0.84
C ASP A 54 -14.82 -6.97 -1.83
N ARG A 55 -14.94 -7.29 -3.13
CA ARG A 55 -15.23 -6.29 -4.18
C ARG A 55 -16.55 -5.59 -3.93
N GLU A 56 -17.60 -6.35 -3.65
CA GLU A 56 -18.94 -5.79 -3.41
C GLU A 56 -18.99 -4.88 -2.18
N HIS A 57 -18.11 -5.07 -1.20
CA HIS A 57 -18.00 -4.18 -0.05
C HIS A 57 -17.39 -2.82 -0.39
N THR A 58 -16.71 -2.69 -1.55
CA THR A 58 -16.17 -1.41 -2.04
C THR A 58 -17.14 -0.63 -2.93
N THR A 59 -18.41 -1.05 -2.96
CA THR A 59 -19.45 -0.47 -3.80
C THR A 59 -19.66 1.02 -3.50
N PHE A 60 -19.84 1.81 -4.55
CA PHE A 60 -20.16 3.23 -4.50
C PHE A 60 -21.24 3.58 -5.52
N LEU A 61 -21.98 4.64 -5.22
CA LEU A 61 -23.01 5.18 -6.10
C LEU A 61 -22.47 6.35 -6.91
N THR A 62 -22.90 6.41 -8.17
CA THR A 62 -22.71 7.53 -9.07
C THR A 62 -24.07 7.92 -9.66
N ASN A 63 -24.15 9.06 -10.32
CA ASN A 63 -25.34 9.46 -11.10
C ASN A 63 -25.70 8.47 -12.23
N GLN A 64 -24.75 7.61 -12.64
CA GLN A 64 -24.93 6.64 -13.72
C GLN A 64 -25.22 5.22 -13.22
N GLY A 65 -25.17 4.99 -11.90
CA GLY A 65 -25.42 3.67 -11.32
C GLY A 65 -24.46 3.30 -10.21
N VAL A 66 -24.51 2.01 -9.87
CA VAL A 66 -23.78 1.39 -8.76
C VAL A 66 -22.57 0.64 -9.32
N TYR A 67 -21.39 0.94 -8.78
CA TYR A 67 -20.13 0.36 -9.23
C TYR A 67 -19.31 -0.11 -8.04
N PHE A 68 -18.37 -1.02 -8.27
CA PHE A 68 -17.39 -1.44 -7.27
C PHE A 68 -16.00 -1.51 -7.90
N TYR A 69 -14.97 -1.52 -7.06
CA TYR A 69 -13.59 -1.61 -7.54
C TYR A 69 -13.11 -3.06 -7.71
N LYS A 70 -12.47 -3.35 -8.85
CA LYS A 70 -11.80 -4.64 -9.12
C LYS A 70 -10.37 -4.70 -8.59
N VAL A 71 -9.77 -3.54 -8.37
CA VAL A 71 -8.42 -3.32 -7.84
C VAL A 71 -8.51 -2.45 -6.61
N MET A 72 -7.51 -2.47 -5.74
CA MET A 72 -7.58 -1.78 -4.46
C MET A 72 -7.65 -0.26 -4.68
N SER A 73 -8.68 0.37 -4.11
CA SER A 73 -8.90 1.81 -4.18
C SER A 73 -8.27 2.54 -3.00
N PHE A 74 -7.98 3.82 -3.19
CA PHE A 74 -7.60 4.71 -2.10
C PHE A 74 -8.71 4.82 -1.05
N GLY A 75 -8.32 5.08 0.20
CA GLY A 75 -9.24 5.29 1.32
C GLY A 75 -9.61 4.02 2.09
N LEU A 76 -9.22 2.83 1.63
CA LEU A 76 -9.42 1.59 2.40
C LEU A 76 -8.43 1.49 3.56
N LYS A 77 -8.92 1.18 4.76
CA LYS A 77 -8.13 1.10 6.01
C LYS A 77 -6.89 0.21 5.90
N ASN A 78 -7.01 -0.91 5.19
CA ASN A 78 -5.97 -1.94 5.09
C ASN A 78 -5.18 -1.88 3.77
N ALA A 79 -5.35 -0.82 2.96
CA ALA A 79 -4.65 -0.70 1.67
C ALA A 79 -3.13 -0.70 1.83
N GLY A 80 -2.60 0.13 2.74
CA GLY A 80 -1.15 0.21 2.99
C GLY A 80 -0.56 -1.10 3.53
N ALA A 81 -1.28 -1.80 4.41
CA ALA A 81 -0.85 -3.11 4.94
C ALA A 81 -0.74 -4.15 3.81
N THR A 82 -1.75 -4.20 2.94
CA THR A 82 -1.79 -5.11 1.78
C THR A 82 -0.70 -4.78 0.77
N TYR A 83 -0.51 -3.48 0.48
CA TYR A 83 0.56 -3.02 -0.41
C TYR A 83 1.92 -3.44 0.10
N ARG A 84 2.20 -3.17 1.38
CA ARG A 84 3.49 -3.50 1.97
C ARG A 84 3.73 -5.01 2.05
N ARG A 85 2.72 -5.83 2.36
CA ARG A 85 2.84 -7.29 2.30
C ARG A 85 3.17 -7.78 0.88
N THR A 86 2.59 -7.14 -0.13
CA THR A 86 2.84 -7.46 -1.55
C THR A 86 4.27 -7.11 -1.94
N VAL A 87 4.72 -5.89 -1.66
CA VAL A 87 6.09 -5.42 -1.97
C VAL A 87 7.12 -6.27 -1.21
N ASN A 88 6.90 -6.53 0.09
CA ASN A 88 7.79 -7.37 0.88
C ASN A 88 7.96 -8.77 0.31
N LYS A 89 6.87 -9.36 -0.24
CA LYS A 89 6.93 -10.67 -0.88
C LYS A 89 7.66 -10.62 -2.22
N MET A 90 7.44 -9.59 -3.02
CA MET A 90 8.06 -9.45 -4.34
C MET A 90 9.57 -9.18 -4.26
N PHE A 91 10.01 -8.38 -3.29
CA PHE A 91 11.40 -7.94 -3.15
C PHE A 91 12.10 -8.53 -1.91
N ALA A 92 11.66 -9.70 -1.44
CA ALA A 92 12.15 -10.33 -0.23
C ALA A 92 13.68 -10.50 -0.18
N HIS A 93 14.33 -10.67 -1.33
CA HIS A 93 15.79 -10.85 -1.44
C HIS A 93 16.59 -9.55 -1.55
N GLN A 94 15.91 -8.42 -1.72
CA GLN A 94 16.47 -7.09 -1.98
C GLN A 94 16.30 -6.19 -0.76
N ILE A 95 15.20 -6.38 -0.02
CA ILE A 95 14.92 -5.67 1.21
C ILE A 95 16.01 -5.90 2.25
N GLY A 96 16.51 -4.84 2.86
CA GLY A 96 17.63 -4.84 3.79
C GLY A 96 19.01 -4.79 3.11
N ARG A 97 19.12 -5.29 1.87
CA ARG A 97 20.39 -5.31 1.11
C ARG A 97 20.60 -4.02 0.32
N ASN A 98 19.76 -3.79 -0.68
CA ASN A 98 19.85 -2.65 -1.60
C ASN A 98 18.50 -1.94 -1.79
N MET A 99 17.47 -2.39 -1.09
CA MET A 99 16.15 -1.77 -1.07
C MET A 99 15.64 -1.69 0.35
N GLU A 100 14.87 -0.65 0.65
CA GLU A 100 14.07 -0.53 1.86
C GLU A 100 12.64 -0.11 1.48
N VAL A 101 11.66 -0.45 2.32
CA VAL A 101 10.24 -0.17 2.07
C VAL A 101 9.61 0.48 3.30
N TYR A 102 9.10 1.69 3.15
CA TYR A 102 8.41 2.44 4.19
C TYR A 102 7.01 2.84 3.74
N VAL A 103 5.99 2.21 4.36
CA VAL A 103 4.57 2.39 4.01
C VAL A 103 4.35 2.15 2.50
N ASP A 104 4.32 3.23 1.72
CA ASP A 104 4.05 3.24 0.28
C ASP A 104 5.29 3.62 -0.56
N ASP A 105 6.39 3.99 0.09
CA ASP A 105 7.62 4.42 -0.57
C ASP A 105 8.68 3.33 -0.51
N MET A 106 9.40 3.17 -1.62
CA MET A 106 10.55 2.29 -1.72
C MET A 106 11.81 3.12 -1.91
N ILE A 107 12.87 2.79 -1.19
CA ILE A 107 14.18 3.41 -1.28
C ILE A 107 15.13 2.39 -1.85
N VAL A 108 15.79 2.70 -2.96
CA VAL A 108 16.88 1.89 -3.51
C VAL A 108 18.19 2.58 -3.23
N LYS A 109 19.16 1.83 -2.71
CA LYS A 109 20.47 2.31 -2.25
C LYS A 109 21.59 1.61 -3.00
N SER A 110 22.60 2.37 -3.43
CA SER A 110 23.82 1.86 -4.08
C SER A 110 25.04 2.60 -3.55
#